data_AF-A0A2S7XQE1-F1
#
_entry.id   AF-A0A2S7XQE1-F1
#
_cell.length_a   1.000
_cell.length_b   1.000
_cell.length_c   1.000
_cell.angle_alpha   90.00
_cell.angle_beta   90.00
_cell.angle_gamma   90.00
#
_symmetry.space_group_name_H-M   'P 1'
#
loop_
_entity.id
_entity.type
_entity.pdbx_description
1 polymer ?
#
loop_
_entity_poly.entity_id
_entity_poly.type
_entity_poly.pdbx_seq_one_letter_code
_entity_poly.pdbx_strand_id
1 'polypeptide(L)'
;METNNTLTLTPINGELRIRDIDLAKRLGFADPRMIRKLIKSNKEKLSEFSVLKVATKNFGDQGRRPATEYYLDQNQAIFTDGSLEVRNAAAISTNAWAIGDAGTVTVKAGDLRVEGANSLISSRALESARGRVGNLNIAANTITLTDNALISIAALQTVADPTLPLDRRIQINADSLALNASTITAQSTGNVPAAAIQINAADLRLNAASRITTESLAANAGLITINGDILWLRDSQITTSAEGQNGDGGDIVLTPNNLILQNGFIQANTAASGARGGDIRINSDTLIASQRLLAVGGNERQTFTAGGRNIIQAAAPGGEQGNINILALNLDISASVVPPAAPFGDLDDLFADICQTLNGPLASSLIDRGNGGVPADPSAPVAVSLGGARLDRILNHAPE
;
A
#
# COMPACT_ATOMS: atom_id res chain seq x y z
N MET A 1 4.38 20.28 -15.09
CA MET A 1 5.69 20.28 -15.78
C MET A 1 6.11 18.83 -15.96
N GLU A 2 5.89 18.27 -17.14
CA GLU A 2 6.37 16.93 -17.48
C GLU A 2 7.90 17.00 -17.64
N THR A 3 8.64 16.48 -16.67
CA THR A 3 10.06 16.22 -16.88
C THR A 3 10.16 14.97 -17.74
N ASN A 4 10.50 15.13 -19.02
CA ASN A 4 10.91 14.05 -19.92
C ASN A 4 11.96 13.18 -19.21
N ASN A 5 11.51 12.02 -18.70
CA ASN A 5 12.26 11.15 -17.79
C ASN A 5 12.95 10.02 -18.57
N THR A 6 13.70 10.37 -19.63
CA THR A 6 14.45 9.38 -20.40
C THR A 6 15.72 8.98 -19.65
N LEU A 7 15.81 7.71 -19.26
CA LEU A 7 16.98 7.13 -18.61
C LEU A 7 18.20 7.24 -19.55
N THR A 8 19.16 8.10 -19.22
CA THR A 8 20.38 8.23 -20.02
C THR A 8 21.38 7.17 -19.58
N LEU A 9 21.57 6.16 -20.42
CA LEU A 9 22.56 5.10 -20.20
C LEU A 9 23.79 5.38 -21.07
N THR A 10 24.97 5.26 -20.46
CA THR A 10 26.26 5.40 -21.14
C THR A 10 26.83 4.01 -21.42
N PRO A 11 27.04 3.62 -22.69
CA PRO A 11 27.73 2.38 -23.00
C PRO A 11 29.23 2.52 -22.65
N ILE A 12 29.72 1.66 -21.76
CA ILE A 12 31.14 1.58 -21.38
C ILE A 12 31.58 0.13 -21.58
N ASN A 13 32.51 -0.08 -22.52
CA ASN A 13 33.01 -1.41 -22.90
C ASN A 13 31.90 -2.42 -23.29
N GLY A 14 30.83 -1.95 -23.94
CA GLY A 14 29.70 -2.79 -24.35
C GLY A 14 28.62 -3.00 -23.29
N GLU A 15 28.83 -2.55 -22.05
CA GLU A 15 27.83 -2.58 -20.99
C GLU A 15 27.14 -1.23 -20.82
N LEU A 16 25.81 -1.23 -20.73
CA LEU A 16 25.04 -0.02 -20.43
C LEU A 16 25.15 0.31 -18.94
N ARG A 17 25.59 1.53 -18.62
CA ARG A 17 25.78 2.00 -17.24
C ARG A 17 25.12 3.35 -17.02
N ILE A 18 24.59 3.58 -15.83
CA ILE A 18 24.04 4.88 -15.41
C ILE A 18 25.08 5.68 -14.63
N ARG A 19 25.14 6.98 -14.90
CA ARG A 19 26.01 7.90 -14.16
C ARG A 19 25.43 8.19 -12.77
N ASP A 20 26.29 8.25 -11.76
CA ASP A 20 25.93 8.43 -10.35
C ASP A 20 24.96 9.60 -10.08
N ILE A 21 25.24 10.79 -10.62
CA ILE A 21 24.40 11.97 -10.45
C ILE A 21 23.03 11.78 -11.11
N ASP A 22 22.99 11.11 -12.25
CA ASP A 22 21.74 10.90 -12.99
C ASP A 22 20.87 9.86 -12.29
N LEU A 23 21.49 8.81 -11.71
CA LEU A 23 20.83 7.91 -10.78
C LEU A 23 20.30 8.68 -9.55
N ALA A 24 21.14 9.47 -8.87
CA ALA A 24 20.76 10.18 -7.65
C ALA A 24 19.60 11.16 -7.84
N LYS A 25 19.58 11.91 -8.94
CA LYS A 25 18.45 12.77 -9.29
C LYS A 25 17.16 11.97 -9.43
N ARG A 26 17.24 10.79 -10.03
CA ARG A 26 16.09 9.91 -10.25
C ARG A 26 15.60 9.28 -8.95
N LEU A 27 16.53 9.01 -8.03
CA LEU A 27 16.25 8.59 -6.66
C LEU A 27 15.77 9.74 -5.75
N GLY A 28 15.57 10.95 -6.28
CA GLY A 28 15.02 12.08 -5.53
C GLY A 28 15.98 12.72 -4.52
N PHE A 29 17.30 12.53 -4.66
CA PHE A 29 18.26 13.15 -3.75
C PHE A 29 18.22 14.68 -3.85
N ALA A 30 18.00 15.36 -2.72
CA ALA A 30 18.05 16.82 -2.64
C ALA A 30 19.43 17.38 -3.10
N ASP A 31 20.52 16.70 -2.74
CA ASP A 31 21.84 16.90 -3.36
C ASP A 31 22.30 15.60 -4.05
N PRO A 32 22.25 15.52 -5.39
CA PRO A 32 22.67 14.35 -6.15
C PRO A 32 24.10 13.87 -5.89
N ARG A 33 24.99 14.74 -5.36
CA ARG A 33 26.37 14.35 -5.06
C ARG A 33 26.48 13.45 -3.84
N MET A 34 25.47 13.44 -2.97
CA MET A 34 25.47 12.62 -1.76
C MET A 34 25.46 11.12 -2.05
N ILE A 35 24.98 10.69 -3.23
CA ILE A 35 25.08 9.30 -3.67
C ILE A 35 26.53 8.78 -3.68
N ARG A 36 27.50 9.67 -3.92
CA ARG A 36 28.92 9.29 -3.94
C ARG A 36 29.41 8.84 -2.57
N LYS A 37 28.79 9.29 -1.48
CA LYS A 37 29.08 8.77 -0.14
C LYS A 37 28.64 7.31 -0.03
N LEU A 38 27.44 6.98 -0.52
CA LEU A 38 26.90 5.62 -0.55
C LEU A 38 27.75 4.69 -1.42
N ILE A 39 28.14 5.15 -2.61
CA ILE A 39 29.00 4.37 -3.52
C ILE A 39 30.36 4.11 -2.86
N LYS A 40 30.97 5.13 -2.24
CA LYS A 40 32.27 5.00 -1.56
C LYS A 40 32.19 4.08 -0.35
N SER A 41 31.16 4.20 0.48
CA SER A 41 31.00 3.37 1.68
C SER A 41 30.72 1.90 1.35
N ASN A 42 30.20 1.61 0.16
CA ASN A 42 29.87 0.26 -0.28
C ASN A 42 30.74 -0.23 -1.46
N LYS A 43 31.91 0.37 -1.67
CA LYS A 43 32.74 0.12 -2.85
C LYS A 43 33.12 -1.36 -3.00
N GLU A 44 33.44 -2.04 -1.90
CA GLU A 44 33.80 -3.46 -1.88
C GLU A 44 32.64 -4.32 -2.38
N LYS A 45 31.47 -4.19 -1.77
CA LYS A 45 30.24 -4.90 -2.18
C LYS A 45 29.83 -4.59 -3.63
N LEU A 46 29.93 -3.33 -4.05
CA LEU A 46 29.63 -2.94 -5.43
C LEU A 46 30.57 -3.60 -6.44
N SER A 47 31.83 -3.86 -6.04
CA SER A 47 32.83 -4.50 -6.89
C SER A 47 32.62 -6.02 -7.02
N GLU A 48 31.79 -6.63 -6.18
CA GLU A 48 31.40 -8.05 -6.29
C GLU A 48 30.43 -8.29 -7.47
N PHE A 49 29.61 -7.29 -7.85
CA PHE A 49 28.71 -7.39 -8.99
C PHE A 49 29.45 -7.26 -10.34
N SER A 50 30.30 -6.24 -10.46
CA SER A 50 31.17 -6.02 -11.62
C SER A 50 32.25 -4.97 -11.27
N VAL A 51 33.20 -4.76 -12.19
CA VAL A 51 34.19 -3.68 -12.05
C VAL A 51 33.49 -2.33 -11.98
N LEU A 52 33.57 -1.65 -10.83
CA LEU A 52 33.06 -0.30 -10.64
C LEU A 52 33.81 0.69 -11.55
N LYS A 53 33.10 1.25 -12.54
CA LYS A 53 33.69 2.19 -13.51
C LYS A 53 33.72 3.60 -12.93
N VAL A 54 34.90 4.23 -13.02
CA VAL A 54 35.16 5.56 -12.48
C VAL A 54 35.78 6.42 -13.56
N ALA A 55 35.23 7.61 -13.77
CA ALA A 55 35.82 8.62 -14.64
C ALA A 55 36.27 9.82 -13.81
N THR A 56 37.36 10.45 -14.23
CA THR A 56 37.81 11.73 -13.64
C THR A 56 37.37 12.86 -14.56
N LYS A 57 36.50 13.73 -14.07
CA LYS A 57 36.11 14.94 -14.78
C LYS A 57 37.05 16.07 -14.39
N ASN A 58 37.94 16.43 -15.30
CA ASN A 58 38.78 17.61 -15.18
C ASN A 58 37.97 18.84 -15.62
N PHE A 59 37.89 19.84 -14.76
CA PHE A 59 37.40 21.16 -15.15
C PHE A 59 38.64 21.95 -15.58
N GLY A 60 38.83 22.15 -16.89
CA GLY A 60 39.99 22.87 -17.43
C GLY A 60 40.19 24.25 -16.77
N ASP A 61 41.43 24.76 -16.80
CA ASP A 61 42.04 26.05 -16.37
C ASP A 61 41.47 26.88 -15.19
N GLN A 62 40.33 26.54 -14.61
CA GLN A 62 39.64 27.28 -13.54
C GLN A 62 40.00 26.78 -12.13
N GLY A 63 41.09 26.02 -11.98
CA GLY A 63 41.63 25.61 -10.67
C GLY A 63 40.71 24.74 -9.80
N ARG A 64 39.61 24.22 -10.33
CA ARG A 64 38.70 23.33 -9.57
C ARG A 64 39.30 21.93 -9.47
N ARG A 65 39.24 21.34 -8.27
CA ARG A 65 39.66 19.94 -8.05
C ARG A 65 38.88 19.01 -8.99
N PRO A 66 39.55 18.05 -9.65
CA PRO A 66 38.88 17.07 -10.50
C PRO A 66 37.76 16.36 -9.75
N ALA A 67 36.60 16.19 -10.39
CA ALA A 67 35.49 15.47 -9.80
C ALA A 67 35.50 14.01 -10.24
N THR A 68 35.46 13.09 -9.27
CA THR A 68 35.23 11.67 -9.52
C THR A 68 33.78 11.43 -9.90
N GLU A 69 33.53 10.71 -10.99
CA GLU A 69 32.21 10.26 -11.42
C GLU A 69 32.16 8.74 -11.47
N TYR A 70 31.08 8.15 -10.97
CA TYR A 70 30.87 6.70 -11.02
C TYR A 70 29.84 6.34 -12.08
N TYR A 71 30.07 5.21 -12.74
CA TYR A 71 29.16 4.61 -13.71
C TYR A 71 28.79 3.21 -13.24
N LEU A 72 27.52 3.08 -12.82
CA LEU A 72 26.98 1.90 -12.18
C LEU A 72 26.27 1.05 -13.25
N ASP A 73 26.55 -0.25 -13.26
CA ASP A 73 25.68 -1.19 -13.98
C ASP A 73 24.31 -1.33 -13.27
N GLN A 74 23.44 -2.18 -13.81
CA GLN A 74 22.11 -2.40 -13.25
C GLN A 74 22.14 -2.88 -11.79
N ASN A 75 22.97 -3.86 -11.45
CA ASN A 75 23.04 -4.45 -10.11
C ASN A 75 23.62 -3.45 -9.10
N GLN A 76 24.67 -2.73 -9.51
CA GLN A 76 25.28 -1.66 -8.72
C GLN A 76 24.30 -0.50 -8.47
N ALA A 77 23.50 -0.13 -9.47
CA ALA A 77 22.49 0.91 -9.34
C ALA A 77 21.37 0.49 -8.37
N ILE A 78 20.86 -0.73 -8.48
CA ILE A 78 19.85 -1.30 -7.56
C ILE A 78 20.38 -1.37 -6.13
N PHE A 79 21.61 -1.83 -5.94
CA PHE A 79 22.22 -1.85 -4.61
C PHE A 79 22.35 -0.42 -4.02
N THR A 80 22.70 0.55 -4.86
CA THR A 80 22.88 1.96 -4.44
C THR A 80 21.55 2.67 -4.17
N ASP A 81 20.47 2.23 -4.80
CA ASP A 81 19.08 2.65 -4.50
C ASP A 81 18.71 2.31 -3.05
N GLY A 82 19.28 1.21 -2.51
CA GLY A 82 18.96 0.75 -1.17
C GLY A 82 17.57 0.10 -1.10
N SER A 83 17.06 -0.38 -2.23
CA SER A 83 15.84 -1.16 -2.30
C SER A 83 16.05 -2.55 -1.68
N LEU A 84 15.12 -3.00 -0.85
CA LEU A 84 15.05 -4.36 -0.33
C LEU A 84 13.75 -5.01 -0.77
N GLU A 85 13.84 -6.14 -1.48
CA GLU A 85 12.69 -6.91 -1.93
C GLU A 85 12.61 -8.25 -1.22
N VAL A 86 11.47 -8.54 -0.58
CA VAL A 86 11.12 -9.83 0.01
C VAL A 86 9.96 -10.39 -0.82
N ARG A 87 10.30 -11.25 -1.78
CA ARG A 87 9.39 -11.77 -2.80
C ARG A 87 9.44 -13.30 -2.88
N ASN A 88 8.46 -13.90 -3.55
CA ASN A 88 8.47 -15.32 -3.90
C ASN A 88 8.70 -16.24 -2.69
N ALA A 89 7.94 -16.01 -1.60
CA ALA A 89 8.08 -16.74 -0.34
C ALA A 89 9.42 -16.55 0.38
N ALA A 90 10.15 -15.47 0.09
CA ALA A 90 11.33 -15.09 0.85
C ALA A 90 10.95 -14.71 2.29
N ALA A 91 11.88 -14.97 3.22
CA ALA A 91 11.66 -14.73 4.63
C ALA A 91 12.86 -14.02 5.27
N ILE A 92 12.59 -12.92 5.99
CA ILE A 92 13.52 -12.34 6.96
C ILE A 92 12.97 -12.68 8.34
N SER A 93 13.59 -13.62 9.06
CA SER A 93 13.01 -14.10 10.31
C SER A 93 14.02 -14.38 11.41
N THR A 94 13.51 -14.38 12.63
CA THR A 94 14.20 -14.88 13.83
C THR A 94 13.23 -15.69 14.68
N ASN A 95 13.71 -16.80 15.26
CA ASN A 95 12.85 -17.79 15.89
C ASN A 95 13.45 -18.29 17.20
N ALA A 96 12.65 -18.35 18.25
CA ALA A 96 12.93 -19.10 19.48
C ALA A 96 12.36 -20.52 19.34
N TRP A 97 13.23 -21.52 19.45
CA TRP A 97 12.87 -22.93 19.34
C TRP A 97 12.88 -23.66 20.69
N ALA A 98 13.69 -23.18 21.62
CA ALA A 98 13.91 -23.80 22.93
C ALA A 98 14.04 -22.70 23.99
N ILE A 99 15.14 -22.69 24.74
CA ILE A 99 15.27 -21.84 25.94
C ILE A 99 15.61 -20.38 25.60
N GLY A 100 16.35 -20.15 24.50
CA GLY A 100 16.77 -18.81 24.10
C GLY A 100 15.65 -18.02 23.44
N ASP A 101 15.59 -16.71 23.75
CA ASP A 101 14.71 -15.75 23.09
C ASP A 101 15.07 -15.58 21.60
N ALA A 102 14.06 -15.26 20.80
CA ALA A 102 14.24 -14.86 19.42
C ALA A 102 14.94 -13.49 19.38
N GLY A 103 15.80 -13.32 18.39
CA GLY A 103 16.56 -12.09 18.19
C GLY A 103 15.68 -10.92 17.77
N THR A 104 16.29 -9.75 17.62
CA THR A 104 15.63 -8.59 17.00
C THR A 104 15.94 -8.59 15.51
N VAL A 105 14.91 -8.44 14.67
CA VAL A 105 15.09 -8.15 13.24
C VAL A 105 15.13 -6.65 13.06
N THR A 106 16.18 -6.14 12.41
CA THR A 106 16.27 -4.73 12.01
C THR A 106 16.39 -4.63 10.51
N VAL A 107 15.42 -3.98 9.86
CA VAL A 107 15.40 -3.71 8.42
C VAL A 107 15.57 -2.22 8.19
N LYS A 108 16.56 -1.83 7.38
CA LYS A 108 16.78 -0.46 6.93
C LYS A 108 16.93 -0.46 5.42
N ALA A 109 16.05 0.26 4.72
CA ALA A 109 16.04 0.35 3.26
C ALA A 109 15.64 1.76 2.82
N GLY A 110 15.88 2.13 1.56
CA GLY A 110 15.23 3.29 0.95
C GLY A 110 13.78 2.93 0.57
N ASP A 111 13.64 1.86 -0.20
CA ASP A 111 12.37 1.23 -0.55
C ASP A 111 12.35 -0.21 -0.03
N LEU A 112 11.32 -0.58 0.72
CA LEU A 112 11.09 -1.95 1.18
C LEU A 112 9.82 -2.48 0.53
N ARG A 113 9.96 -3.54 -0.26
CA ARG A 113 8.83 -4.19 -0.89
C ARG A 113 8.70 -5.65 -0.46
N VAL A 114 7.56 -5.99 0.13
CA VAL A 114 7.21 -7.35 0.53
C VAL A 114 6.01 -7.78 -0.31
N GLU A 115 6.15 -8.82 -1.11
CA GLU A 115 5.14 -9.18 -2.09
C GLU A 115 5.00 -10.69 -2.23
N GLY A 116 3.75 -11.14 -2.27
CA GLY A 116 3.38 -12.52 -2.54
C GLY A 116 3.10 -13.32 -1.27
N ALA A 117 2.29 -14.37 -1.44
CA ALA A 117 1.91 -15.26 -0.36
C ALA A 117 3.18 -15.93 0.21
N ASN A 118 3.28 -15.94 1.54
CA ASN A 118 4.43 -16.43 2.32
C ASN A 118 5.69 -15.54 2.30
N SER A 119 5.67 -14.37 1.65
CA SER A 119 6.75 -13.40 1.80
C SER A 119 6.61 -12.72 3.16
N LEU A 120 7.60 -12.93 4.04
CA LEU A 120 7.44 -12.64 5.47
C LEU A 120 8.63 -11.91 6.10
N ILE A 121 8.34 -10.97 6.99
CA ILE A 121 9.30 -10.43 7.95
C ILE A 121 8.77 -10.76 9.34
N SER A 122 9.44 -11.62 10.10
CA SER A 122 8.83 -12.15 11.33
C SER A 122 9.76 -12.39 12.51
N SER A 123 9.19 -12.34 13.70
CA SER A 123 9.78 -12.90 14.92
C SER A 123 8.83 -13.90 15.56
N ARG A 124 9.30 -15.12 15.82
CA ARG A 124 8.43 -16.18 16.35
C ARG A 124 9.03 -16.82 17.59
N ALA A 125 8.17 -17.22 18.51
CA ALA A 125 8.50 -18.21 19.53
C ALA A 125 7.50 -19.35 19.38
N LEU A 126 8.04 -20.55 19.12
CA LEU A 126 7.25 -21.73 18.78
C LEU A 126 6.61 -22.33 20.03
N GLU A 127 5.59 -23.18 19.88
CA GLU A 127 4.81 -23.75 20.99
C GLU A 127 5.66 -24.38 22.11
N SER A 128 6.74 -25.08 21.73
CA SER A 128 7.66 -25.74 22.67
C SER A 128 8.79 -24.83 23.18
N ALA A 129 8.85 -23.57 22.73
CA ALA A 129 9.88 -22.64 23.18
C ALA A 129 9.61 -22.22 24.64
N ARG A 130 10.69 -22.00 25.39
CA ARG A 130 10.64 -21.29 26.68
C ARG A 130 11.11 -19.84 26.52
N GLY A 131 11.93 -19.60 25.50
CA GLY A 131 12.27 -18.26 25.04
C GLY A 131 11.10 -17.60 24.30
N ARG A 132 11.17 -16.28 24.18
CA ARG A 132 10.09 -15.42 23.70
C ARG A 132 10.40 -14.81 22.36
N VAL A 133 9.38 -14.22 21.73
CA VAL A 133 9.54 -13.40 20.52
C VAL A 133 10.48 -12.23 20.77
N GLY A 134 11.16 -11.78 19.72
CA GLY A 134 11.96 -10.57 19.70
C GLY A 134 11.27 -9.42 18.98
N ASN A 135 11.97 -8.29 18.85
CA ASN A 135 11.43 -7.09 18.21
C ASN A 135 11.57 -7.12 16.69
N LEU A 136 10.66 -6.44 16.00
CA LEU A 136 10.80 -6.10 14.59
C LEU A 136 10.95 -4.58 14.46
N ASN A 137 12.11 -4.13 14.00
CA ASN A 137 12.41 -2.71 13.78
C ASN A 137 12.59 -2.47 12.28
N ILE A 138 11.61 -1.83 11.64
CA ILE A 138 11.61 -1.60 10.20
C ILE A 138 11.64 -0.09 9.95
N ALA A 139 12.59 0.36 9.15
CA ALA A 139 12.71 1.75 8.73
C ALA A 139 13.00 1.84 7.23
N ALA A 140 12.14 2.49 6.47
CA ALA A 140 12.39 2.80 5.07
C ALA A 140 11.61 4.02 4.62
N ASN A 141 12.04 4.74 3.58
CA ASN A 141 11.28 5.89 3.09
C ASN A 141 9.92 5.42 2.55
N THR A 142 9.93 4.36 1.74
CA THR A 142 8.72 3.71 1.23
C THR A 142 8.68 2.26 1.68
N ILE A 143 7.52 1.81 2.15
CA ILE A 143 7.23 0.41 2.47
C ILE A 143 5.96 0.02 1.73
N THR A 144 6.03 -1.04 0.93
CA THR A 144 4.88 -1.57 0.19
C THR A 144 4.70 -3.06 0.48
N LEU A 145 3.51 -3.45 0.96
CA LEU A 145 3.12 -4.83 1.20
C LEU A 145 1.97 -5.20 0.26
N THR A 146 2.17 -6.18 -0.63
CA THR A 146 1.14 -6.65 -1.57
C THR A 146 0.94 -8.16 -1.54
N ASP A 147 -0.18 -8.62 -2.06
CA ASP A 147 -0.43 -10.02 -2.42
C ASP A 147 -0.26 -11.01 -1.26
N ASN A 148 -0.88 -10.72 -0.12
CA ASN A 148 -0.82 -11.50 1.13
C ASN A 148 0.55 -11.52 1.82
N ALA A 149 1.39 -10.51 1.55
CA ALA A 149 2.60 -10.26 2.31
C ALA A 149 2.31 -10.08 3.83
N LEU A 150 3.25 -10.54 4.66
CA LEU A 150 3.09 -10.58 6.11
C LEU A 150 4.27 -9.95 6.85
N ILE A 151 4.00 -9.01 7.75
CA ILE A 151 4.93 -8.62 8.82
C ILE A 151 4.34 -9.12 10.14
N SER A 152 5.07 -9.98 10.87
CA SER A 152 4.46 -10.65 12.02
C SER A 152 5.36 -10.90 13.23
N ILE A 153 4.78 -10.69 14.42
CA ILE A 153 5.27 -11.30 15.66
C ILE A 153 4.30 -12.40 16.05
N ALA A 154 4.79 -13.60 16.35
CA ALA A 154 3.97 -14.74 16.75
C ALA A 154 4.52 -15.42 18.01
N ALA A 155 3.88 -15.17 19.14
CA ALA A 155 4.18 -15.81 20.43
C ALA A 155 3.27 -17.03 20.64
N LEU A 156 3.72 -18.19 20.15
CA LEU A 156 2.92 -19.43 20.21
C LEU A 156 3.17 -20.23 21.49
N GLN A 157 4.19 -19.83 22.26
CA GLN A 157 4.67 -20.53 23.43
C GLN A 157 3.88 -20.21 24.70
N THR A 158 3.83 -21.19 25.61
CA THR A 158 3.42 -20.97 27.00
C THR A 158 4.65 -20.81 27.88
N VAL A 159 4.73 -19.72 28.62
CA VAL A 159 5.86 -19.39 29.51
C VAL A 159 5.48 -19.58 30.97
N ALA A 160 6.48 -19.85 31.82
CA ALA A 160 6.27 -20.03 33.26
C ALA A 160 5.83 -18.74 33.97
N ASP A 161 6.37 -17.59 33.57
CA ASP A 161 6.01 -16.28 34.14
C ASP A 161 5.50 -15.33 33.04
N PRO A 162 4.19 -15.29 32.77
CA PRO A 162 3.64 -14.45 31.71
C PRO A 162 3.66 -12.94 32.05
N THR A 163 3.93 -12.57 33.31
CA THR A 163 3.80 -11.19 33.81
C THR A 163 5.05 -10.35 33.61
N LEU A 164 6.17 -10.97 33.22
CA LEU A 164 7.41 -10.24 32.94
C LEU A 164 7.13 -9.15 31.90
N PRO A 165 7.37 -7.86 32.25
CA PRO A 165 7.16 -6.77 31.34
C PRO A 165 8.18 -6.90 30.20
N LEU A 166 7.66 -7.08 28.99
CA LEU A 166 8.50 -7.22 27.81
C LEU A 166 8.11 -6.16 26.83
N ASP A 167 9.06 -5.29 26.54
CA ASP A 167 8.97 -4.35 25.45
C ASP A 167 9.15 -5.09 24.12
N ARG A 168 8.08 -5.79 23.70
CA ARG A 168 7.99 -6.47 22.41
C ARG A 168 7.05 -5.70 21.50
N ARG A 169 7.56 -5.30 20.35
CA ARG A 169 6.81 -4.54 19.38
C ARG A 169 7.23 -4.80 17.95
N ILE A 170 6.27 -4.61 17.04
CA ILE A 170 6.53 -4.30 15.65
C ILE A 170 6.62 -2.77 15.57
N GLN A 171 7.81 -2.25 15.30
CA GLN A 171 8.04 -0.83 15.12
C GLN A 171 8.34 -0.54 13.65
N ILE A 172 7.50 0.27 13.01
CA ILE A 172 7.64 0.68 11.61
C ILE A 172 7.79 2.20 11.55
N ASN A 173 8.82 2.68 10.85
CA ASN A 173 9.02 4.09 10.56
C ASN A 173 9.14 4.26 9.04
N ALA A 174 8.27 5.04 8.43
CA ALA A 174 8.33 5.34 7.01
C ALA A 174 7.82 6.72 6.65
N ASP A 175 8.16 7.21 5.46
CA ASP A 175 7.45 8.36 4.89
C ASP A 175 6.11 7.88 4.30
N SER A 176 6.14 6.79 3.54
CA SER A 176 4.95 6.16 2.95
C SER A 176 4.89 4.67 3.29
N LEU A 177 3.78 4.21 3.86
CA LEU A 177 3.47 2.81 4.10
C LEU A 177 2.15 2.43 3.42
N ALA A 178 2.23 1.55 2.42
CA ALA A 178 1.08 1.07 1.66
C ALA A 178 0.87 -0.43 1.86
N LEU A 179 -0.33 -0.81 2.29
CA LEU A 179 -0.79 -2.19 2.35
C LEU A 179 -1.89 -2.39 1.31
N ASN A 180 -1.76 -3.43 0.50
CA ASN A 180 -2.78 -3.88 -0.43
C ASN A 180 -2.95 -5.40 -0.30
N ALA A 181 -4.11 -5.86 0.17
CA ALA A 181 -4.36 -7.28 0.43
C ALA A 181 -3.25 -7.94 1.26
N SER A 182 -2.83 -7.28 2.35
CA SER A 182 -1.66 -7.68 3.15
C SER A 182 -1.86 -7.40 4.64
N THR A 183 -1.03 -8.01 5.48
CA THR A 183 -1.23 -8.02 6.94
C THR A 183 0.03 -7.61 7.71
N ILE A 184 -0.15 -6.74 8.70
CA ILE A 184 0.80 -6.54 9.81
C ILE A 184 0.13 -7.07 11.07
N THR A 185 0.72 -8.07 11.73
CA THR A 185 0.06 -8.71 12.87
C THR A 185 0.99 -9.04 14.03
N ALA A 186 0.55 -8.82 15.25
CA ALA A 186 1.18 -9.36 16.45
C ALA A 186 0.21 -10.34 17.12
N GLN A 187 0.50 -11.62 16.98
CA GLN A 187 -0.33 -12.70 17.49
C GLN A 187 0.32 -13.36 18.71
N SER A 188 -0.51 -13.72 19.68
CA SER A 188 -0.14 -14.63 20.76
C SER A 188 -1.18 -15.73 20.92
N THR A 189 -0.76 -17.00 20.90
CA THR A 189 -1.66 -18.13 21.20
C THR A 189 -1.39 -18.75 22.57
N GLY A 190 -0.22 -18.48 23.15
CA GLY A 190 0.10 -18.89 24.50
C GLY A 190 -0.40 -17.90 25.57
N ASN A 191 0.06 -18.09 26.80
CA ASN A 191 -0.33 -17.28 27.96
C ASN A 191 0.38 -15.91 28.06
N VAL A 192 1.03 -15.44 26.99
CA VAL A 192 1.73 -14.15 26.96
C VAL A 192 0.86 -13.11 26.26
N PRO A 193 0.78 -11.85 26.72
CA PRO A 193 0.11 -10.80 25.97
C PRO A 193 0.67 -10.65 24.56
N ALA A 194 -0.18 -10.27 23.59
CA ALA A 194 0.29 -9.98 22.25
C ALA A 194 1.22 -8.76 22.24
N ALA A 195 2.23 -8.78 21.37
CA ALA A 195 3.16 -7.67 21.22
C ALA A 195 2.44 -6.41 20.71
N ALA A 196 2.98 -5.23 21.01
CA ALA A 196 2.45 -3.97 20.51
C ALA A 196 2.79 -3.77 19.03
N ILE A 197 1.99 -2.97 18.33
CA ILE A 197 2.32 -2.46 16.99
C ILE A 197 2.43 -0.95 17.08
N GLN A 198 3.57 -0.41 16.69
CA GLN A 198 3.82 1.02 16.62
C GLN A 198 4.22 1.40 15.19
N ILE A 199 3.44 2.29 14.57
CA ILE A 199 3.68 2.77 13.23
C ILE A 199 3.79 4.28 13.25
N ASN A 200 4.91 4.79 12.75
CA ASN A 200 5.09 6.21 12.43
C ASN A 200 5.24 6.31 10.91
N ALA A 201 4.20 6.77 10.22
CA ALA A 201 4.22 6.91 8.77
C ALA A 201 3.55 8.22 8.36
N ALA A 202 4.20 9.07 7.56
CA ALA A 202 3.56 10.31 7.12
C ALA A 202 2.29 10.02 6.30
N ASP A 203 2.35 9.06 5.37
CA ASP A 203 1.21 8.55 4.61
C ASP A 203 1.05 7.04 4.85
N LEU A 204 -0.03 6.64 5.54
CA LEU A 204 -0.41 5.25 5.75
C LEU A 204 -1.71 4.93 5.01
N ARG A 205 -1.65 4.00 4.05
CA ARG A 205 -2.81 3.55 3.28
C ARG A 205 -3.02 2.05 3.37
N LEU A 206 -4.21 1.64 3.76
CA LEU A 206 -4.64 0.24 3.74
C LEU A 206 -5.73 0.08 2.67
N ASN A 207 -5.57 -0.91 1.80
CA ASN A 207 -6.50 -1.22 0.72
C ASN A 207 -6.77 -2.73 0.62
N ALA A 208 -7.92 -3.08 0.03
CA ALA A 208 -8.23 -4.45 -0.40
C ALA A 208 -8.15 -5.49 0.73
N ALA A 209 -8.93 -5.30 1.79
CA ALA A 209 -8.98 -6.15 2.97
C ALA A 209 -7.66 -6.26 3.74
N SER A 210 -6.80 -5.23 3.66
CA SER A 210 -5.59 -5.15 4.46
C SER A 210 -5.88 -5.03 5.95
N ARG A 211 -4.98 -5.60 6.76
CA ARG A 211 -5.17 -5.75 8.21
C ARG A 211 -3.95 -5.27 9.00
N ILE A 212 -4.17 -4.46 10.02
CA ILE A 212 -3.19 -4.19 11.09
C ILE A 212 -3.80 -4.68 12.39
N THR A 213 -3.24 -5.74 12.98
CA THR A 213 -3.92 -6.44 14.07
C THR A 213 -3.03 -6.88 15.20
N THR A 214 -3.53 -6.80 16.43
CA THR A 214 -2.96 -7.54 17.55
C THR A 214 -4.00 -8.54 18.04
N GLU A 215 -3.64 -9.81 18.13
CA GLU A 215 -4.57 -10.87 18.47
C GLU A 215 -3.99 -11.75 19.57
N SER A 216 -4.79 -12.08 20.58
CA SER A 216 -4.38 -12.98 21.66
C SER A 216 -5.43 -14.03 21.96
N LEU A 217 -5.03 -15.29 22.17
CA LEU A 217 -5.96 -16.39 22.47
C LEU A 217 -6.07 -16.67 23.98
N ALA A 218 -5.04 -16.41 24.78
CA ALA A 218 -5.04 -16.78 26.19
C ALA A 218 -4.47 -15.69 27.10
N ALA A 219 -4.43 -14.47 26.60
CA ALA A 219 -3.95 -13.28 27.31
C ALA A 219 -4.59 -12.02 26.70
N ASN A 220 -4.15 -10.84 27.13
CA ASN A 220 -4.62 -9.58 26.59
C ASN A 220 -4.06 -9.34 25.17
N ALA A 221 -4.84 -8.64 24.34
CA ALA A 221 -4.34 -8.11 23.08
C ALA A 221 -3.32 -6.98 23.29
N GLY A 222 -2.54 -6.71 22.25
CA GLY A 222 -1.49 -5.69 22.27
C GLY A 222 -2.03 -4.30 21.96
N LEU A 223 -1.28 -3.27 22.35
CA LEU A 223 -1.55 -1.89 21.95
C LEU A 223 -1.23 -1.69 20.46
N ILE A 224 -2.10 -0.98 19.74
CA ILE A 224 -1.79 -0.42 18.42
C ILE A 224 -1.67 1.11 18.54
N THR A 225 -0.51 1.64 18.15
CA THR A 225 -0.27 3.09 18.05
C THR A 225 0.12 3.46 16.63
N ILE A 226 -0.60 4.41 16.04
CA ILE A 226 -0.33 4.90 14.68
C ILE A 226 -0.26 6.43 14.69
N ASN A 227 0.87 6.97 14.24
CA ASN A 227 1.11 8.41 14.11
C ASN A 227 1.46 8.75 12.66
N GLY A 228 0.99 9.89 12.15
CA GLY A 228 1.19 10.26 10.75
C GLY A 228 0.49 11.55 10.33
N ASP A 229 0.59 11.90 9.04
CA ASP A 229 -0.19 13.01 8.48
C ASP A 229 -1.51 12.50 7.91
N ILE A 230 -1.49 11.35 7.23
CA ILE A 230 -2.66 10.73 6.60
C ILE A 230 -2.73 9.27 7.05
N LEU A 231 -3.91 8.88 7.54
CA LEU A 231 -4.31 7.48 7.70
C LEU A 231 -5.56 7.25 6.86
N TRP A 232 -5.43 6.42 5.82
CA TRP A 232 -6.54 6.09 4.92
C TRP A 232 -6.83 4.59 4.94
N LEU A 233 -8.03 4.24 5.41
CA LEU A 233 -8.54 2.87 5.36
C LEU A 233 -9.56 2.78 4.23
N ARG A 234 -9.25 2.01 3.19
CA ARG A 234 -10.20 1.64 2.13
C ARG A 234 -10.45 0.14 2.16
N ASP A 235 -11.67 -0.25 2.50
CA ASP A 235 -12.07 -1.66 2.64
C ASP A 235 -11.05 -2.43 3.48
N SER A 236 -10.70 -1.91 4.65
CA SER A 236 -9.57 -2.42 5.46
C SER A 236 -9.80 -2.23 6.95
N GLN A 237 -9.00 -2.90 7.78
CA GLN A 237 -9.22 -2.96 9.22
C GLN A 237 -7.96 -2.72 10.09
N ILE A 238 -8.17 -2.07 11.23
CA ILE A 238 -7.23 -1.95 12.34
C ILE A 238 -7.93 -2.52 13.57
N THR A 239 -7.44 -3.64 14.11
CA THR A 239 -8.16 -4.32 15.19
C THR A 239 -7.24 -4.86 16.28
N THR A 240 -7.61 -4.67 17.53
CA THR A 240 -7.06 -5.42 18.66
C THR A 240 -8.15 -6.36 19.17
N SER A 241 -7.77 -7.59 19.50
CA SER A 241 -8.75 -8.57 19.98
C SER A 241 -8.14 -9.68 20.83
N ALA A 242 -8.70 -9.90 22.01
CA ALA A 242 -8.53 -11.16 22.73
C ALA A 242 -9.60 -12.14 22.23
N GLU A 243 -9.21 -13.10 21.40
CA GLU A 243 -10.09 -14.05 20.69
C GLU A 243 -10.48 -15.28 21.53
N GLY A 244 -9.84 -15.48 22.68
CA GLY A 244 -10.12 -16.62 23.54
C GLY A 244 -11.18 -16.39 24.60
N GLN A 245 -11.21 -17.30 25.56
CA GLN A 245 -12.15 -17.26 26.68
C GLN A 245 -11.72 -16.31 27.81
N ASN A 246 -10.47 -15.83 27.77
CA ASN A 246 -9.89 -14.92 28.75
C ASN A 246 -9.06 -13.86 28.01
N GLY A 247 -9.10 -12.61 28.50
CA GLY A 247 -8.25 -11.53 28.03
C GLY A 247 -9.02 -10.26 27.67
N ASP A 248 -8.43 -9.12 28.02
CA ASP A 248 -8.95 -7.80 27.65
C ASP A 248 -8.52 -7.46 26.20
N GLY A 249 -9.36 -6.67 25.53
CA GLY A 249 -9.03 -6.03 24.26
C GLY A 249 -7.84 -5.10 24.43
N GLY A 250 -7.04 -4.94 23.37
CA GLY A 250 -5.90 -4.02 23.38
C GLY A 250 -6.34 -2.60 23.04
N ASP A 251 -5.67 -1.58 23.54
CA ASP A 251 -6.04 -0.22 23.18
C ASP A 251 -5.64 0.11 21.73
N ILE A 252 -6.34 1.08 21.13
CA ILE A 252 -5.99 1.66 19.83
C ILE A 252 -5.81 3.16 19.99
N VAL A 253 -4.62 3.66 19.64
CA VAL A 253 -4.30 5.09 19.66
C VAL A 253 -3.92 5.54 18.26
N LEU A 254 -4.74 6.41 17.66
CA LEU A 254 -4.52 6.97 16.34
C LEU A 254 -4.30 8.47 16.47
N THR A 255 -3.16 8.97 16.00
CA THR A 255 -2.91 10.41 15.90
C THR A 255 -2.47 10.85 14.49
N PRO A 256 -3.24 10.52 13.43
CA PRO A 256 -3.01 11.11 12.11
C PRO A 256 -3.55 12.56 12.07
N ASN A 257 -2.97 13.47 11.29
CA ASN A 257 -3.63 14.77 11.07
C ASN A 257 -4.98 14.58 10.35
N ASN A 258 -5.05 13.66 9.38
CA ASN A 258 -6.25 13.35 8.61
C ASN A 258 -6.56 11.84 8.67
N LEU A 259 -7.73 11.49 9.20
CA LEU A 259 -8.27 10.13 9.17
C LEU A 259 -9.35 10.02 8.09
N ILE A 260 -9.13 9.15 7.11
CA ILE A 260 -10.08 8.88 6.02
C ILE A 260 -10.55 7.44 6.12
N LEU A 261 -11.85 7.24 6.25
CA LEU A 261 -12.50 5.93 6.33
C LEU A 261 -13.39 5.73 5.10
N GLN A 262 -13.07 4.72 4.30
CA GLN A 262 -13.90 4.25 3.20
C GLN A 262 -14.14 2.76 3.40
N ASN A 263 -15.25 2.43 4.08
CA ASN A 263 -15.52 1.08 4.59
C ASN A 263 -14.40 0.64 5.55
N GLY A 264 -13.93 1.59 6.37
CA GLY A 264 -12.84 1.43 7.32
C GLY A 264 -13.34 0.89 8.66
N PHE A 265 -12.60 -0.06 9.22
CA PHE A 265 -13.03 -0.81 10.39
C PHE A 265 -11.98 -0.72 11.50
N ILE A 266 -12.31 0.00 12.57
CA ILE A 266 -11.42 0.20 13.73
C ILE A 266 -12.09 -0.45 14.94
N GLN A 267 -11.47 -1.47 15.52
CA GLN A 267 -12.08 -2.18 16.65
C GLN A 267 -11.09 -2.54 17.75
N ALA A 268 -11.43 -2.20 18.98
CA ALA A 268 -10.69 -2.59 20.18
C ALA A 268 -11.52 -3.57 21.02
N ASN A 269 -11.79 -4.74 20.46
CA ASN A 269 -12.79 -5.65 21.00
C ASN A 269 -12.16 -6.76 21.85
N THR A 270 -13.02 -7.51 22.54
CA THR A 270 -12.67 -8.82 23.08
C THR A 270 -13.78 -9.82 22.75
N ALA A 271 -13.41 -11.09 22.53
CA ALA A 271 -14.34 -12.20 22.41
C ALA A 271 -14.59 -12.91 23.76
N ALA A 272 -13.79 -12.61 24.79
CA ALA A 272 -13.93 -13.20 26.11
C ALA A 272 -15.15 -12.63 26.84
N SER A 273 -16.02 -13.52 27.31
CA SER A 273 -17.21 -13.14 28.08
C SER A 273 -16.81 -12.51 29.41
N GLY A 274 -17.33 -11.31 29.70
CA GLY A 274 -17.05 -10.60 30.96
C GLY A 274 -15.68 -9.90 31.01
N ALA A 275 -14.90 -9.95 29.94
CA ALA A 275 -13.66 -9.17 29.82
C ALA A 275 -13.95 -7.71 29.47
N ARG A 276 -12.90 -6.89 29.35
CA ARG A 276 -13.04 -5.49 28.95
C ARG A 276 -12.61 -5.27 27.51
N GLY A 277 -13.33 -4.43 26.80
CA GLY A 277 -12.91 -3.90 25.50
C GLY A 277 -11.72 -2.95 25.71
N GLY A 278 -10.88 -2.80 24.70
CA GLY A 278 -9.80 -1.82 24.74
C GLY A 278 -10.32 -0.41 24.49
N ASP A 279 -9.64 0.60 25.02
CA ASP A 279 -9.97 1.99 24.75
C ASP A 279 -9.53 2.38 23.32
N ILE A 280 -10.34 3.19 22.65
CA ILE A 280 -10.01 3.79 21.36
C ILE A 280 -9.85 5.29 21.53
N ARG A 281 -8.66 5.80 21.25
CA ARG A 281 -8.38 7.24 21.20
C ARG A 281 -7.97 7.65 19.79
N ILE A 282 -8.78 8.50 19.17
CA ILE A 282 -8.50 9.11 17.87
C ILE A 282 -8.28 10.60 18.10
N ASN A 283 -7.09 11.08 17.79
CA ASN A 283 -6.72 12.49 17.88
C ASN A 283 -6.24 12.96 16.52
N SER A 284 -7.18 13.42 15.70
CA SER A 284 -6.91 13.88 14.34
C SER A 284 -7.53 15.24 14.11
N ASP A 285 -6.93 16.07 13.27
CA ASP A 285 -7.53 17.37 12.95
C ASP A 285 -8.85 17.18 12.19
N THR A 286 -8.87 16.22 11.27
CA THR A 286 -10.03 15.92 10.41
C THR A 286 -10.32 14.43 10.36
N LEU A 287 -11.61 14.06 10.47
CA LEU A 287 -12.13 12.72 10.20
C LEU A 287 -13.14 12.79 9.05
N ILE A 288 -12.88 12.06 7.97
CA ILE A 288 -13.79 11.93 6.81
C ILE A 288 -14.20 10.47 6.69
N ALA A 289 -15.48 10.18 6.79
CA ALA A 289 -16.04 8.85 6.58
C ALA A 289 -16.93 8.84 5.33
N SER A 290 -16.62 7.98 4.34
CA SER A 290 -17.38 7.90 3.09
C SER A 290 -18.65 7.04 3.26
N GLN A 291 -19.81 7.55 2.81
CA GLN A 291 -21.11 6.89 2.71
C GLN A 291 -21.65 6.27 4.03
N ARG A 292 -22.99 6.13 4.14
CA ARG A 292 -23.75 5.38 5.17
C ARG A 292 -23.11 5.39 6.58
N LEU A 293 -23.42 6.45 7.35
CA LEU A 293 -23.18 6.65 8.79
C LEU A 293 -22.00 5.86 9.40
N LEU A 294 -20.96 6.59 9.81
CA LEU A 294 -19.95 6.07 10.74
C LEU A 294 -20.65 5.53 12.00
N ALA A 295 -20.61 4.21 12.19
CA ALA A 295 -21.13 3.58 13.39
C ALA A 295 -20.08 3.64 14.50
N VAL A 296 -20.42 4.25 15.63
CA VAL A 296 -19.54 4.36 16.80
C VAL A 296 -20.15 3.60 17.98
N GLY A 297 -19.37 2.71 18.59
CA GLY A 297 -19.75 1.91 19.75
C GLY A 297 -20.52 0.63 19.38
N GLY A 298 -21.37 0.18 20.31
CA GLY A 298 -22.16 -1.05 20.20
C GLY A 298 -21.58 -2.21 21.01
N ASN A 299 -22.46 -3.00 21.62
CA ASN A 299 -22.08 -4.03 22.59
C ASN A 299 -21.67 -5.36 21.91
N GLU A 300 -22.20 -5.62 20.72
CA GLU A 300 -21.97 -6.84 19.97
C GLU A 300 -20.89 -6.64 18.92
N ARG A 301 -19.89 -7.52 18.92
CA ARG A 301 -18.78 -7.48 17.96
C ARG A 301 -19.32 -7.53 16.54
N GLN A 302 -18.93 -6.55 15.74
CA GLN A 302 -19.21 -6.54 14.31
C GLN A 302 -18.14 -7.33 13.54
N THR A 303 -18.53 -7.95 12.43
CA THR A 303 -17.60 -8.60 11.49
C THR A 303 -17.27 -7.65 10.34
N PHE A 304 -15.99 -7.55 9.99
CA PHE A 304 -15.55 -6.79 8.83
C PHE A 304 -16.14 -7.39 7.55
N THR A 305 -16.67 -6.54 6.67
CA THR A 305 -17.14 -6.92 5.33
C THR A 305 -16.62 -5.90 4.34
N ALA A 306 -15.91 -6.35 3.30
CA ALA A 306 -15.45 -5.47 2.22
C ALA A 306 -16.67 -4.84 1.51
N GLY A 307 -16.60 -3.55 1.17
CA GLY A 307 -17.76 -2.80 0.69
C GLY A 307 -18.80 -2.48 1.78
N GLY A 308 -18.48 -2.74 3.06
CA GLY A 308 -19.36 -2.55 4.20
C GLY A 308 -19.49 -1.08 4.64
N ARG A 309 -19.72 -0.87 5.94
CA ARG A 309 -19.82 0.48 6.55
C ARG A 309 -18.56 0.82 7.34
N ASN A 310 -18.38 2.10 7.64
CA ASN A 310 -17.35 2.55 8.57
C ASN A 310 -17.76 2.24 10.01
N ILE A 311 -16.88 1.61 10.79
CA ILE A 311 -17.14 1.24 12.19
C ILE A 311 -15.95 1.63 13.08
N ILE A 312 -16.24 2.22 14.23
CA ILE A 312 -15.32 2.41 15.36
C ILE A 312 -15.99 1.78 16.59
N GLN A 313 -15.43 0.71 17.16
CA GLN A 313 -16.10 -0.04 18.23
C GLN A 313 -15.13 -0.64 19.25
N ALA A 314 -15.51 -0.64 20.52
CA ALA A 314 -14.75 -1.22 21.63
C ALA A 314 -15.62 -2.21 22.44
N ALA A 315 -16.15 -3.20 21.74
CA ALA A 315 -17.13 -4.17 22.25
C ALA A 315 -16.51 -5.25 23.13
N ALA A 316 -17.23 -5.58 24.20
CA ALA A 316 -16.92 -6.70 25.10
C ALA A 316 -18.22 -7.42 25.45
N PRO A 317 -18.56 -8.53 24.76
CA PRO A 317 -19.78 -9.28 25.03
C PRO A 317 -19.84 -9.73 26.49
N GLY A 318 -20.91 -9.37 27.20
CA GLY A 318 -21.10 -9.71 28.62
C GLY A 318 -20.13 -9.03 29.60
N GLY A 319 -19.29 -8.10 29.14
CA GLY A 319 -18.31 -7.38 29.95
C GLY A 319 -18.39 -5.86 29.82
N GLU A 320 -17.32 -5.16 30.17
CA GLU A 320 -17.27 -3.69 30.11
C GLU A 320 -16.72 -3.21 28.76
N GLN A 321 -17.44 -2.31 28.10
CA GLN A 321 -16.98 -1.71 26.84
C GLN A 321 -15.82 -0.74 27.09
N GLY A 322 -14.89 -0.69 26.14
CA GLY A 322 -13.84 0.32 26.15
C GLY A 322 -14.40 1.70 25.80
N ASN A 323 -13.72 2.73 26.27
CA ASN A 323 -14.05 4.11 25.99
C ASN A 323 -13.61 4.49 24.58
N ILE A 324 -14.50 5.14 23.82
CA ILE A 324 -14.19 5.66 22.50
C ILE A 324 -14.14 7.19 22.58
N ASN A 325 -12.95 7.75 22.41
CA ASN A 325 -12.72 9.19 22.39
C ASN A 325 -12.21 9.62 21.01
N ILE A 326 -13.03 10.40 20.30
CA ILE A 326 -12.70 10.94 18.98
C ILE A 326 -12.59 12.46 19.10
N LEU A 327 -11.36 12.96 19.09
CA LEU A 327 -11.02 14.37 19.00
C LEU A 327 -10.72 14.69 17.54
N ALA A 328 -11.76 15.00 16.76
CA ALA A 328 -11.63 15.38 15.35
C ALA A 328 -12.79 16.23 14.86
N LEU A 329 -12.55 17.09 13.86
CA LEU A 329 -13.63 17.68 13.09
C LEU A 329 -14.23 16.60 12.19
N ASN A 330 -15.42 16.14 12.54
CA ASN A 330 -16.12 15.12 11.77
C ASN A 330 -16.83 15.76 10.56
N LEU A 331 -16.32 15.48 9.37
CA LEU A 331 -16.89 15.94 8.09
C LEU A 331 -17.61 14.77 7.42
N ASP A 332 -18.92 14.66 7.67
CA ASP A 332 -19.79 13.80 6.86
C ASP A 332 -20.18 14.53 5.56
N ILE A 333 -19.38 14.34 4.53
CA ILE A 333 -19.64 14.92 3.21
C ILE A 333 -20.78 14.22 2.46
N SER A 334 -21.28 13.07 2.95
CA SER A 334 -22.36 12.34 2.26
C SER A 334 -23.72 13.03 2.37
N ALA A 335 -23.93 13.83 3.41
CA ALA A 335 -25.13 14.67 3.56
C ALA A 335 -25.07 15.98 2.75
N SER A 336 -23.89 16.37 2.26
CA SER A 336 -23.65 17.64 1.56
C SER A 336 -23.51 17.49 0.03
N VAL A 337 -23.36 16.26 -0.46
CA VAL A 337 -23.49 15.98 -1.90
C VAL A 337 -24.98 15.89 -2.22
N VAL A 338 -25.61 17.05 -2.41
CA VAL A 338 -26.94 17.15 -3.00
C VAL A 338 -26.85 16.50 -4.40
N PRO A 339 -27.60 15.42 -4.69
CA PRO A 339 -27.75 14.99 -6.07
C PRO A 339 -28.28 16.20 -6.85
N PRO A 340 -27.75 16.52 -8.04
CA PRO A 340 -28.24 17.66 -8.81
C PRO A 340 -29.77 17.63 -8.85
N ALA A 341 -30.39 18.77 -8.50
CA ALA A 341 -31.84 18.88 -8.29
C ALA A 341 -32.68 18.67 -9.57
N ALA A 342 -32.00 18.50 -10.71
CA ALA A 342 -32.60 18.06 -11.93
C ALA A 342 -32.04 16.67 -12.27
N PRO A 343 -32.87 15.69 -12.67
CA PRO A 343 -32.34 14.68 -13.57
C PRO A 343 -31.66 15.46 -14.70
N PHE A 344 -30.46 15.05 -15.11
CA PHE A 344 -30.06 15.36 -16.49
C PHE A 344 -31.27 14.97 -17.32
N GLY A 345 -31.90 15.95 -17.98
CA GLY A 345 -33.20 15.78 -18.63
C GLY A 345 -33.22 14.44 -19.34
N ASP A 346 -34.35 13.74 -19.24
CA ASP A 346 -34.51 12.42 -19.84
C ASP A 346 -33.91 12.47 -21.25
N LEU A 347 -32.97 11.55 -21.56
CA LEU A 347 -32.44 11.49 -22.91
C LEU A 347 -33.59 11.28 -23.90
N ASP A 348 -34.69 10.68 -23.45
CA ASP A 348 -35.92 10.53 -24.23
C ASP A 348 -36.66 11.88 -24.45
N ASP A 349 -36.51 12.88 -23.56
CA ASP A 349 -37.03 14.25 -23.76
C ASP A 349 -36.10 15.09 -24.64
N LEU A 350 -34.79 14.85 -24.61
CA LEU A 350 -33.83 15.49 -25.54
C LEU A 350 -33.94 14.90 -26.95
N PHE A 351 -34.46 13.67 -27.06
CA PHE A 351 -34.77 12.97 -28.30
C PHE A 351 -36.27 12.75 -28.47
N ALA A 352 -37.09 13.75 -28.10
CA ALA A 352 -38.48 13.82 -28.52
C ALA A 352 -38.55 13.85 -30.06
N ASP A 353 -38.63 12.65 -30.61
CA ASP A 353 -39.11 12.26 -31.92
C ASP A 353 -38.34 12.80 -33.14
N ILE A 354 -37.05 12.44 -33.22
CA ILE A 354 -36.28 12.52 -34.48
C ILE A 354 -37.02 11.76 -35.61
N CYS A 355 -37.75 10.68 -35.30
CA CYS A 355 -38.51 9.89 -36.27
C CYS A 355 -39.79 10.58 -36.78
N GLN A 356 -40.48 11.41 -35.99
CA GLN A 356 -41.54 12.29 -36.50
C GLN A 356 -40.97 13.42 -37.35
N THR A 357 -39.80 13.95 -36.98
CA THR A 357 -39.15 15.02 -37.76
C THR A 357 -38.63 14.52 -39.12
N LEU A 358 -38.20 13.25 -39.19
CA LEU A 358 -37.79 12.56 -40.42
C LEU A 358 -38.96 12.11 -41.33
N ASN A 359 -40.19 12.08 -40.82
CA ASN A 359 -41.40 11.72 -41.59
C ASN A 359 -42.32 12.91 -41.88
N GLY A 360 -41.92 14.13 -41.49
CA GLY A 360 -42.63 15.36 -41.80
C GLY A 360 -42.42 15.80 -43.25
N PRO A 361 -43.25 16.73 -43.78
CA PRO A 361 -43.24 17.17 -45.19
C PRO A 361 -41.98 17.93 -45.64
N LEU A 362 -40.95 18.02 -44.79
CA LEU A 362 -39.63 18.62 -45.06
C LEU A 362 -38.47 17.64 -44.83
N ALA A 363 -38.71 16.33 -44.91
CA ALA A 363 -37.67 15.32 -44.79
C ALA A 363 -36.71 15.34 -45.99
N SER A 364 -35.40 15.47 -45.73
CA SER A 364 -34.36 15.30 -46.75
C SER A 364 -34.11 13.81 -46.99
N SER A 365 -34.27 13.34 -48.23
CA SER A 365 -33.96 11.95 -48.60
C SER A 365 -32.52 11.83 -49.12
N LEU A 366 -31.72 10.93 -48.54
CA LEU A 366 -30.49 10.46 -49.15
C LEU A 366 -30.83 9.26 -50.05
N ILE A 367 -30.70 9.42 -51.37
CA ILE A 367 -30.85 8.30 -52.31
C ILE A 367 -29.46 7.71 -52.52
N ASP A 368 -29.22 6.54 -51.93
CA ASP A 368 -28.03 5.74 -52.24
C ASP A 368 -28.16 5.20 -53.67
N ARG A 369 -27.29 5.69 -54.56
CA ARG A 369 -27.04 5.09 -55.87
C ARG A 369 -25.62 4.55 -55.91
N GLY A 370 -25.37 3.41 -55.27
CA GLY A 370 -24.32 2.50 -55.75
C GLY A 370 -23.64 1.62 -54.70
N ASN A 371 -23.96 0.33 -54.78
CA ASN A 371 -23.19 -0.87 -54.45
C ASN A 371 -22.20 -0.82 -53.27
N GLY A 372 -22.71 -0.99 -52.05
CA GLY A 372 -21.94 -1.49 -50.90
C GLY A 372 -22.75 -1.52 -49.60
N GLY A 373 -23.51 -2.60 -49.38
CA GLY A 373 -24.54 -2.68 -48.33
C GLY A 373 -24.02 -2.80 -46.89
N VAL A 374 -24.70 -2.10 -45.98
CA VAL A 374 -24.59 -2.26 -44.52
C VAL A 374 -25.29 -3.59 -44.13
N PRO A 375 -24.69 -4.45 -43.29
CA PRO A 375 -25.33 -5.70 -42.87
C PRO A 375 -26.59 -5.41 -42.07
N ALA A 376 -27.59 -6.28 -42.22
CA ALA A 376 -28.88 -6.13 -41.53
C ALA A 376 -28.83 -6.42 -40.01
N ASP A 377 -27.73 -6.97 -39.48
CA ASP A 377 -27.58 -7.28 -38.05
C ASP A 377 -26.13 -7.06 -37.56
N PRO A 378 -25.91 -6.54 -36.33
CA PRO A 378 -24.59 -6.22 -35.78
C PRO A 378 -23.62 -7.40 -35.62
N SER A 379 -24.12 -8.64 -35.61
CA SER A 379 -23.32 -9.86 -35.40
C SER A 379 -22.91 -10.55 -36.70
N ALA A 380 -23.36 -10.06 -37.86
CA ALA A 380 -23.00 -10.64 -39.15
C ALA A 380 -21.60 -10.15 -39.61
N PRO A 381 -20.72 -11.05 -40.08
CA PRO A 381 -19.40 -10.64 -40.56
C PRO A 381 -19.50 -9.82 -41.84
N VAL A 382 -18.84 -8.65 -41.85
CA VAL A 382 -18.76 -7.76 -43.02
C VAL A 382 -17.72 -8.31 -43.99
N ALA A 383 -18.15 -8.72 -45.18
CA ALA A 383 -17.25 -9.08 -46.28
C ALA A 383 -17.24 -7.97 -47.34
N VAL A 384 -16.09 -7.33 -47.54
CA VAL A 384 -15.87 -6.44 -48.68
C VAL A 384 -15.32 -7.27 -49.83
N SER A 385 -16.12 -7.45 -50.89
CA SER A 385 -15.64 -8.07 -52.13
C SER A 385 -14.86 -7.05 -52.95
N LEU A 386 -13.53 -7.20 -53.02
CA LEU A 386 -12.71 -6.43 -53.96
C LEU A 386 -12.82 -7.06 -55.36
N GLY A 387 -13.90 -6.70 -56.06
CA GLY A 387 -14.02 -6.93 -57.50
C GLY A 387 -13.05 -6.02 -58.26
N GLY A 388 -11.94 -6.58 -58.71
CA GLY A 388 -10.91 -5.84 -59.44
C GLY A 388 -11.40 -5.28 -60.78
N ALA A 389 -11.37 -3.96 -60.91
CA ALA A 389 -11.25 -3.26 -62.18
C ALA A 389 -10.13 -2.20 -62.08
N ARG A 390 -8.92 -2.68 -62.41
CA ARG A 390 -7.73 -2.03 -63.00
C ARG A 390 -7.19 -0.70 -62.45
N LEU A 391 -5.95 -0.83 -61.97
CA LEU A 391 -4.94 0.16 -61.58
C LEU A 391 -4.38 1.05 -62.71
N ASP A 392 -5.06 1.17 -63.85
CA ASP A 392 -4.43 1.64 -65.10
C ASP A 392 -4.67 3.15 -65.40
N ARG A 393 -5.14 3.96 -64.45
CA ARG A 393 -5.61 5.34 -64.75
C ARG A 393 -5.14 6.49 -63.85
N ILE A 394 -4.13 6.31 -62.99
CA ILE A 394 -3.63 7.41 -62.14
C ILE A 394 -2.18 7.84 -62.44
N LEU A 395 -1.45 7.19 -63.36
CA LEU A 395 -0.05 7.55 -63.65
C LEU A 395 0.31 7.92 -65.09
N ASN A 396 -0.65 8.18 -65.98
CA ASN A 396 -0.33 8.85 -67.24
C ASN A 396 -1.37 9.94 -67.46
N HIS A 397 -0.95 11.20 -67.37
CA HIS A 397 -1.14 12.27 -68.34
C HIS A 397 -0.42 13.52 -67.80
N ALA A 398 0.86 13.67 -68.16
CA ALA A 398 1.37 14.98 -68.51
C ALA A 398 0.89 15.29 -69.94
N PRO A 399 0.48 16.53 -70.22
CA PRO A 399 1.26 17.31 -71.17
C PRO A 399 1.39 18.81 -70.78
N GLU A 400 2.57 19.34 -71.16
CA GLU A 400 3.04 20.74 -71.25
C GLU A 400 2.80 21.72 -70.10
#